data_AF-A0A3N4HVH8-F1
#
_entry.id   AF-A0A3N4HVH8-F1
#
_cell.length_a   1.000
_cell.length_b   1.000
_cell.length_c   1.000
_cell.angle_alpha   90.00
_cell.angle_beta   90.00
_cell.angle_gamma   90.00
#
_symmetry.space_group_name_H-M   'P 1'
#
loop_
_entity.id
_entity.type
_entity.pdbx_description
1 polymer ?
#
loop_
_entity_poly.entity_id
_entity_poly.type
_entity_poly.pdbx_seq_one_letter_code
_entity_poly.pdbx_strand_id
1 'polypeptide(L)' 'LAKMALNTLMTPAMSSEVERVFSSTRRLITDDRNRLGDDVIKTVECLKSWL' A
#
# COMPACT_ATOMS: atom_id res chain seq x y z
N LEU A 1 20.41 -21.24 -4.33
CA LEU A 1 19.01 -21.72 -4.21
C LEU A 1 18.20 -20.93 -3.18
N ALA A 2 18.72 -20.71 -1.97
CA ALA A 2 18.01 -20.02 -0.87
C ALA A 2 17.38 -18.65 -1.24
N LYS A 3 18.07 -17.81 -2.02
CA LYS A 3 17.53 -16.50 -2.46
C LYS A 3 16.28 -16.62 -3.34
N MET A 4 16.23 -17.63 -4.23
CA MET A 4 15.06 -17.84 -5.08
C MET A 4 13.89 -18.38 -4.26
N ALA A 5 14.15 -19.32 -3.35
CA ALA A 5 13.13 -19.83 -2.43
C ALA A 5 12.53 -18.69 -1.57
N LEU A 6 13.37 -17.78 -1.07
CA LEU A 6 12.91 -16.61 -0.32
C LEU A 6 12.02 -15.71 -1.18
N ASN A 7 12.45 -15.34 -2.38
CA ASN A 7 11.65 -14.48 -3.27
C ASN A 7 10.28 -15.11 -3.60
N THR A 8 10.26 -16.42 -3.90
CA THR A 8 9.02 -17.13 -4.23
C THR A 8 8.09 -17.25 -3.02
N LEU A 9 8.62 -17.56 -1.83
CA LEU A 9 7.81 -17.76 -0.63
C LEU A 9 7.36 -16.44 0.03
N MET A 10 8.08 -15.35 -0.19
CA MET A 10 7.74 -14.02 0.31
C MET A 10 6.79 -13.24 -0.61
N THR A 11 6.61 -13.69 -1.86
CA THR A 11 5.64 -13.08 -2.76
C THR A 11 4.23 -13.49 -2.33
N PRO A 12 3.33 -12.55 -2.02
CA PRO A 12 1.97 -12.89 -1.65
C PRO A 12 1.25 -13.57 -2.82
N ALA A 13 0.47 -14.61 -2.53
CA ALA A 13 -0.30 -15.34 -3.54
C ALA A 13 -1.49 -14.53 -4.10
N MET A 14 -1.84 -13.40 -3.47
CA MET A 14 -3.00 -12.58 -3.81
C MET A 14 -2.70 -11.09 -3.59
N SER A 15 -3.32 -10.23 -4.40
CA SER A 15 -3.16 -8.76 -4.32
C SER A 15 -4.01 -8.10 -3.24
N SER A 16 -4.74 -8.87 -2.43
CA SER A 16 -5.72 -8.37 -1.47
C SER A 16 -5.15 -7.34 -0.49
N GLU A 17 -3.87 -7.47 -0.13
CA GLU A 17 -3.21 -6.51 0.75
C GLU A 17 -3.00 -5.14 0.08
N VAL A 18 -2.60 -5.14 -1.19
CA VAL A 18 -2.42 -3.90 -1.98
C VAL A 18 -3.77 -3.28 -2.30
N GLU A 19 -4.78 -4.09 -2.63
CA GLU A 19 -6.17 -3.64 -2.87
C GLU A 19 -6.78 -2.97 -1.64
N ARG A 20 -6.47 -3.47 -0.44
CA ARG A 20 -6.86 -2.86 0.84
C ARG A 20 -6.24 -1.48 1.02
N VAL A 21 -4.97 -1.30 0.67
CA VAL A 21 -4.28 0.00 0.69
C VAL A 21 -4.94 0.97 -0.30
N PHE A 22 -5.19 0.55 -1.56
CA PHE A 22 -5.86 1.42 -2.53
C PHE A 22 -7.26 1.85 -2.08
N SER A 23 -8.00 0.94 -1.45
CA SER A 23 -9.32 1.24 -0.91
C SER A 23 -9.26 2.31 0.20
N SER A 24 -8.24 2.29 1.07
CA SER A 24 -8.06 3.35 2.07
C SER A 24 -7.57 4.65 1.47
N THR A 25 -6.66 4.58 0.50
CA THR A 25 -6.06 5.75 -0.15
C THR A 25 -7.09 6.60 -0.89
N ARG A 26 -8.15 5.98 -1.43
CA ARG A 26 -9.29 6.71 -2.04
C ARG A 26 -9.83 7.83 -1.15
N ARG A 27 -9.80 7.67 0.18
CA ARG A 27 -10.28 8.66 1.15
C ARG A 27 -9.40 9.91 1.21
N LEU A 28 -8.13 9.80 0.82
CA LEU A 28 -7.15 10.91 0.81
C LEU A 28 -7.15 11.68 -0.52
N ILE A 29 -7.55 11.00 -1.60
CA ILE A 29 -7.60 11.57 -2.96
C ILE A 29 -8.90 12.34 -3.20
N THR A 30 -10.02 11.85 -2.69
CA THR A 30 -11.35 12.43 -2.99
C THR A 30 -11.48 13.83 -2.36
N ASP A 31 -12.06 14.76 -3.14
CA ASP A 31 -12.26 16.16 -2.76
C ASP A 31 -13.14 16.31 -1.52
N ASP A 32 -14.16 15.45 -1.38
CA ASP A 32 -15.07 15.39 -0.22
C ASP A 32 -14.38 15.16 1.13
N ARG A 33 -13.12 14.69 1.12
CA ARG A 33 -12.44 14.30 2.35
C ARG A 33 -11.13 15.00 2.62
N ASN A 34 -10.18 15.10 1.68
CA ASN A 34 -8.88 15.73 2.00
C ASN A 34 -7.96 16.13 0.82
N ARG A 35 -8.31 15.92 -0.46
CA ARG A 35 -7.50 16.25 -1.68
C ARG A 35 -5.99 16.45 -1.44
N LEU A 36 -5.32 15.42 -0.91
CA LEU A 36 -3.90 15.51 -0.58
C LEU A 36 -3.03 15.32 -1.83
N GLY A 37 -1.84 15.93 -1.83
CA GLY A 37 -0.84 15.68 -2.85
C GLY A 37 -0.39 14.22 -2.86
N ASP A 38 0.05 13.74 -4.02
CA ASP A 38 0.47 12.35 -4.22
C ASP A 38 1.63 11.95 -3.31
N ASP A 39 2.59 12.85 -3.06
CA ASP A 39 3.70 12.58 -2.15
C ASP A 39 3.24 12.42 -0.70
N VAL A 40 2.30 13.25 -0.24
CA VAL A 40 1.73 13.14 1.11
C VAL A 40 0.99 11.82 1.26
N ILE A 41 0.22 11.42 0.24
CA ILE A 41 -0.50 10.14 0.22
C ILE A 41 0.46 8.96 0.33
N LYS A 42 1.55 8.96 -0.45
CA LYS A 42 2.59 7.92 -0.39
C LYS A 42 3.19 7.83 1.00
N THR A 43 3.54 8.97 1.61
CA THR A 43 4.12 8.99 2.96
C THR A 43 3.14 8.49 4.01
N VAL A 44 1.86 8.87 3.94
CA VAL A 44 0.83 8.45 4.91
C VAL A 44 0.60 6.94 4.86
N GLU A 45 0.40 6.36 3.68
CA GLU A 45 0.17 4.92 3.57
C GLU A 45 1.45 4.11 3.88
N CYS A 46 2.62 4.65 3.55
CA CYS A 46 3.90 4.09 3.99
C CYS A 46 3.96 4.05 5.53
N LEU A 47 3.79 5.17 6.22
CA LEU A 47 3.80 5.22 7.69
C LEU A 47 2.76 4.28 8.32
N LYS A 48 1.57 4.18 7.73
CA LYS A 48 0.51 3.28 8.19
C LYS A 48 0.86 1.80 8.02
N SER A 49 1.67 1.43 7.02
CA SER A 49 2.16 0.05 6.87
C SER A 49 3.33 -0.27 7.82
N TRP A 50 3.95 0.74 8.44
CA TRP A 50 5.10 0.59 9.32
C TRP A 50 4.72 0.55 10.82
N LEU A 51 3.55 1.11 11.17
CA LEU A 51 2.93 1.06 12.50
C LEU A 51 2.06 -0.19 12.67
#